data_AF-A0AAD5FNW9-F1
#
_entry.id   AF-A0AAD5FNW9-F1
#
_cell.length_a   1.000
_cell.length_b   1.000
_cell.length_c   1.000
_cell.angle_alpha   90.00
_cell.angle_beta   90.00
_cell.angle_gamma   90.00
#
_symmetry.space_group_name_H-M   'P 1'
#
loop_
_entity.id
_entity.type
_entity.pdbx_description
1 polymer ?
#
loop_
_entity_poly.entity_id
_entity_poly.type
_entity_poly.pdbx_seq_one_letter_code
_entity_poly.pdbx_strand_id
1 'polypeptide(L)'
;MAIGRFPIPPPDAKELEQIFGLPMEGDPSSSEASPKPRPPGRPGSSYGPDSRPPMAIFELLDYIVNEPPPKLPSIFGTEFQDFVNKCLIKNPAERADLKQLMVHAFIKTSEAEEVDFAGWLCSTIGLNQPGTPTHSVGI
;
A
#
# COMPACT_ATOMS: atom_id res chain seq x y z
N MET A 1 -1.53 3.16 -2.61
CA MET A 1 -2.16 4.39 -2.09
C MET A 1 -2.34 4.34 -0.58
N ALA A 2 -2.87 3.25 -0.01
CA ALA A 2 -3.14 3.12 1.43
C ALA A 2 -2.00 3.58 2.37
N ILE A 3 -0.74 3.28 2.05
CA ILE A 3 0.44 3.65 2.86
C ILE A 3 1.06 4.99 2.42
N GLY A 4 0.64 5.56 1.28
CA GLY A 4 1.28 6.77 0.70
C GLY A 4 2.69 6.57 0.13
N ARG A 5 3.22 5.34 0.18
CA ARG A 5 4.56 4.95 -0.31
C ARG A 5 4.45 3.82 -1.33
N PHE A 6 5.41 3.76 -2.27
CA PHE A 6 5.56 2.58 -3.14
C PHE A 6 5.98 1.36 -2.29
N PRO A 7 5.33 0.18 -2.43
CA PRO A 7 5.42 -0.89 -1.43
C PRO A 7 6.59 -1.86 -1.63
N ILE A 8 7.43 -1.68 -2.66
CA ILE A 8 8.59 -2.56 -2.92
C ILE A 8 9.88 -1.73 -2.91
N PRO A 9 10.86 -2.05 -2.04
CA PRO A 9 10.78 -3.06 -0.97
C PRO A 9 9.77 -2.66 0.12
N PRO A 10 9.24 -3.62 0.91
CA PRO A 10 8.37 -3.31 2.04
C PRO A 10 9.02 -2.32 3.01
N PRO A 11 8.25 -1.35 3.55
CA PRO A 11 8.76 -0.48 4.61
C PRO A 11 9.06 -1.31 5.87
N ASP A 12 10.09 -0.92 6.62
CA ASP A 12 10.39 -1.54 7.92
C ASP A 12 9.54 -0.95 9.04
N ALA A 13 9.63 -1.53 10.24
CA ALA A 13 8.86 -1.09 11.39
C ALA A 13 9.09 0.40 11.71
N LYS A 14 10.33 0.89 11.63
CA LYS A 14 10.67 2.30 11.89
C LYS A 14 10.06 3.23 10.85
N GLU A 15 10.10 2.86 9.57
CA GLU A 15 9.44 3.60 8.49
C GLU A 15 7.91 3.60 8.66
N LEU A 16 7.31 2.46 9.01
CA LEU A 16 5.88 2.35 9.27
C LEU A 16 5.44 3.19 10.47
N GLU A 17 6.21 3.19 11.55
CA GLU A 17 6.00 4.05 12.71
C GLU A 17 6.05 5.53 12.34
N GLN A 18 6.97 5.93 11.46
CA GLN A 18 7.04 7.30 10.95
C GLN A 18 5.85 7.68 10.07
N ILE A 19 5.32 6.74 9.28
CA ILE A 19 4.18 6.97 8.38
C ILE A 19 2.87 7.10 9.18
N PHE A 20 2.67 6.23 10.18
CA PHE A 20 1.39 6.14 10.90
C PHE A 20 1.39 6.80 12.29
N GLY A 21 2.55 7.11 12.84
CA GLY A 21 2.69 7.69 14.18
C GLY A 21 2.32 6.74 15.32
N LEU A 22 2.29 5.43 15.06
CA LEU A 22 1.90 4.38 16.01
C LEU A 22 3.00 3.30 16.09
N PRO A 23 3.29 2.74 17.28
CA PRO A 23 4.19 1.59 17.42
C PRO A 23 3.68 0.43 16.57
N MET A 24 4.52 -0.09 15.67
CA MET A 24 4.17 -1.26 14.86
C MET A 24 5.01 -2.47 15.27
N GLU A 25 4.33 -3.55 15.61
CA GLU A 25 4.95 -4.88 15.71
C GLU A 25 5.46 -5.26 14.30
N GLY A 26 6.78 -5.24 14.12
CA GLY A 26 7.39 -5.65 12.86
C GLY A 26 7.15 -7.14 12.60
N ASP A 27 6.62 -7.48 11.42
CA ASP A 27 6.61 -8.87 10.98
C ASP A 27 8.07 -9.29 10.69
N PRO A 28 8.62 -10.34 11.36
CA PRO A 28 10.01 -10.76 11.17
C PRO A 28 10.37 -11.13 9.73
N SER A 29 9.38 -11.29 8.85
CA SER A 29 9.59 -11.49 7.40
C SER A 29 10.14 -10.25 6.67
N SER A 30 10.01 -9.05 7.25
CA SER A 30 10.45 -7.79 6.63
C SER A 30 11.87 -7.36 7.01
N SER A 31 12.47 -7.99 8.02
CA SER A 31 13.86 -7.78 8.44
C SER A 31 14.89 -8.65 7.70
N GLU A 32 14.46 -9.59 6.86
CA GLU A 32 15.36 -10.49 6.09
C GLU A 32 15.43 -10.14 4.59
N ALA A 33 15.33 -8.86 4.22
CA ALA A 33 16.00 -8.42 3.00
C ALA A 33 17.52 -8.44 3.26
N SER A 34 18.12 -9.63 3.30
CA SER A 34 19.57 -9.81 3.31
C SER A 34 20.16 -8.88 2.25
N PRO A 35 21.09 -7.98 2.60
CA PRO A 35 21.72 -7.13 1.61
C PRO A 35 22.54 -8.03 0.69
N LYS A 36 21.95 -8.43 -0.45
CA LYS A 36 22.71 -9.09 -1.54
C LYS A 36 23.92 -8.21 -1.84
N PRO A 37 25.12 -8.79 -2.05
CA PRO A 37 26.33 -8.02 -2.28
C PRO A 37 26.12 -7.02 -3.41
N ARG A 38 26.43 -5.73 -3.16
CA ARG A 38 26.34 -4.68 -4.18
C ARG A 38 27.19 -5.07 -5.39
N PRO A 39 26.69 -4.92 -6.63
CA PRO A 39 27.53 -5.03 -7.81
C PRO A 39 28.61 -3.94 -7.76
N PRO A 40 29.87 -4.26 -8.12
CA PRO A 40 30.97 -3.30 -8.06
C PRO A 40 30.72 -2.12 -9.01
N GLY A 41 30.88 -0.88 -8.53
CA GLY A 41 30.90 0.34 -9.35
C GLY A 41 29.83 1.41 -9.09
N ARG A 42 28.93 1.23 -8.10
CA ARG A 42 27.91 2.27 -7.78
C ARG A 42 28.49 3.34 -6.83
N PRO A 43 28.54 4.63 -7.22
CA PRO A 43 28.99 5.70 -6.32
C PRO A 43 28.09 5.81 -5.09
N GLY A 44 28.70 6.21 -3.96
CA GLY A 44 28.06 6.33 -2.65
C GLY A 44 26.79 7.20 -2.70
N SER A 45 25.73 6.68 -2.11
CA SER A 45 24.43 7.32 -1.97
C SER A 45 24.55 8.67 -1.24
N SER A 46 23.94 9.72 -1.81
CA SER A 46 23.82 11.06 -1.21
C SER A 46 22.66 11.18 -0.22
N TYR A 47 22.01 10.07 0.13
CA TYR A 47 20.92 10.02 1.09
C TYR A 47 21.45 9.92 2.53
N GLY A 48 20.76 10.58 3.47
CA GLY A 48 21.15 10.63 4.88
C GLY A 48 21.29 9.25 5.54
N PRO A 49 21.94 9.17 6.71
CA PRO A 49 22.33 7.90 7.35
C PRO A 49 21.15 6.98 7.71
N ASP A 50 19.92 7.50 7.73
CA ASP A 50 18.69 6.76 8.05
C ASP A 50 17.87 6.33 6.82
N SER A 51 18.25 6.71 5.60
CA SER A 51 17.47 6.41 4.39
C SER A 51 18.03 5.22 3.63
N ARG A 52 17.23 4.16 3.46
CA ARG A 52 17.57 3.03 2.61
C ARG A 52 17.83 3.52 1.17
N PRO A 53 18.94 3.11 0.53
CA PRO A 53 19.21 3.52 -0.86
C PRO A 53 18.07 3.09 -1.79
N PRO A 54 17.72 3.90 -2.81
CA PRO A 54 16.72 3.51 -3.78
C PRO A 54 17.17 2.26 -4.55
N MET A 55 16.28 1.27 -4.56
CA MET A 55 16.41 0.03 -5.32
C MET A 55 16.49 0.33 -6.82
N ALA A 56 17.40 -0.34 -7.52
CA ALA A 56 17.49 -0.21 -8.98
C ALA A 56 16.34 -0.93 -9.68
N ILE A 57 16.03 -0.55 -10.93
CA ILE A 57 14.88 -1.10 -11.67
C ILE A 57 14.94 -2.63 -11.85
N PHE A 58 16.12 -3.21 -12.11
CA PHE A 58 16.26 -4.66 -12.25
C PHE A 58 16.12 -5.39 -10.91
N GLU A 59 16.61 -4.81 -9.82
CA GLU A 59 16.41 -5.34 -8.47
C GLU A 59 14.92 -5.33 -8.10
N LEU A 60 14.18 -4.29 -8.52
CA LEU A 60 12.75 -4.20 -8.33
C LEU A 60 11.99 -5.28 -9.10
N LEU A 61 12.33 -5.50 -10.37
CA LEU A 61 11.71 -6.56 -11.17
C LEU A 61 12.02 -7.95 -10.60
N ASP A 62 13.26 -8.18 -10.18
CA ASP A 62 13.67 -9.41 -9.50
C ASP A 62 12.84 -9.63 -8.22
N TYR A 63 12.67 -8.58 -7.42
CA TYR A 63 11.85 -8.62 -6.20
C TYR A 63 10.41 -9.02 -6.51
N ILE A 64 9.78 -8.39 -7.50
CA ILE A 64 8.39 -8.70 -7.88
C ILE A 64 8.25 -10.17 -8.31
N VAL A 65 9.22 -10.70 -9.04
CA VAL A 65 9.17 -12.06 -9.59
C VAL A 65 9.51 -13.11 -8.54
N ASN A 66 10.44 -12.84 -7.63
CA ASN A 66 11.04 -13.87 -6.76
C ASN A 66 10.68 -13.75 -5.28
N GLU A 67 10.45 -12.54 -4.77
CA GLU A 67 10.11 -12.31 -3.35
C GLU A 67 8.60 -12.39 -3.10
N PRO A 68 8.14 -12.55 -1.84
CA PRO A 68 6.73 -12.53 -1.50
C PRO A 68 6.07 -11.19 -1.87
N PRO A 69 4.76 -11.20 -2.22
CA PRO A 69 4.04 -9.97 -2.54
C PRO A 69 3.93 -9.07 -1.29
N PRO A 70 3.87 -7.74 -1.47
CA PRO A 70 3.68 -6.83 -0.35
C PRO A 70 2.30 -7.03 0.28
N LYS A 71 2.21 -6.79 1.59
CA LYS A 71 0.97 -6.86 2.36
C LYS A 71 0.66 -5.53 3.01
N LEU A 72 -0.61 -5.30 3.31
CA LEU A 72 -1.01 -4.17 4.13
C LEU A 72 -0.64 -4.42 5.60
N PRO A 73 -0.18 -3.39 6.34
CA PRO A 73 0.01 -3.47 7.78
C PRO A 73 -1.29 -3.78 8.53
N SER A 74 -1.16 -4.30 9.75
CA SER A 74 -2.29 -4.75 10.58
C SER A 74 -3.23 -3.65 11.08
N ILE A 75 -2.87 -2.37 10.92
CA ILE A 75 -3.72 -1.21 11.25
C ILE A 75 -4.94 -1.05 10.32
N PHE A 76 -4.90 -1.68 9.14
CA PHE A 76 -6.03 -1.66 8.21
C PHE A 76 -7.03 -2.76 8.58
N GLY A 77 -8.31 -2.57 8.24
CA GLY A 77 -9.34 -3.60 8.45
C GLY A 77 -8.95 -4.95 7.82
N THR A 78 -9.30 -6.06 8.47
CA THR A 78 -8.91 -7.41 8.03
C THR A 78 -9.48 -7.75 6.66
N GLU A 79 -10.68 -7.24 6.34
CA GLU A 79 -11.33 -7.37 5.05
C GLU A 79 -10.56 -6.63 3.95
N PHE A 80 -9.98 -5.46 4.26
CA PHE A 80 -9.16 -4.73 3.31
C PHE A 80 -7.81 -5.41 3.08
N GLN A 81 -7.20 -5.91 4.15
CA GLN A 81 -5.99 -6.74 4.05
C GLN A 81 -6.22 -7.98 3.18
N ASP A 82 -7.30 -8.74 3.43
CA ASP A 82 -7.65 -9.93 2.63
C ASP A 82 -7.94 -9.60 1.17
N PHE A 83 -8.67 -8.53 0.90
CA PHE A 83 -8.95 -8.06 -0.46
C PHE A 83 -7.66 -7.79 -1.25
N VAL A 84 -6.72 -7.04 -0.67
CA VAL A 84 -5.43 -6.75 -1.31
C VAL A 84 -4.57 -8.01 -1.43
N ASN A 85 -4.57 -8.88 -0.42
CA ASN A 85 -3.84 -10.14 -0.48
C ASN A 85 -4.32 -11.02 -1.64
N LYS A 86 -5.63 -11.12 -1.87
CA LYS A 86 -6.23 -11.85 -3.00
C LYS A 86 -5.85 -11.27 -4.36
N CYS A 87 -5.65 -9.94 -4.45
CA CYS A 87 -5.22 -9.26 -5.67
C CYS A 87 -3.73 -9.48 -5.98
N LEU A 88 -2.91 -9.67 -4.95
CA LEU A 88 -1.45 -9.76 -5.08
C LEU A 88 -0.91 -11.19 -5.08
N ILE A 89 -1.78 -12.21 -5.16
CA ILE A 89 -1.35 -13.60 -5.33
C ILE A 89 -0.51 -13.72 -6.60
N LYS A 90 0.71 -14.28 -6.46
CA LYS A 90 1.68 -14.40 -7.56
C LYS A 90 1.22 -15.40 -8.62
N ASN A 91 0.64 -16.52 -8.21
CA ASN A 91 0.05 -17.48 -9.13
C ASN A 91 -1.23 -16.87 -9.76
N PRO A 92 -1.23 -16.55 -11.07
CA PRO A 92 -2.38 -15.91 -11.71
C PRO A 92 -3.63 -16.79 -11.73
N ALA A 93 -3.50 -18.13 -11.62
CA ALA A 93 -4.64 -19.03 -11.57
C ALA A 93 -5.33 -19.04 -10.19
N GLU A 94 -4.61 -18.71 -9.12
CA GLU A 94 -5.14 -18.61 -7.75
C GLU A 94 -5.56 -17.18 -7.39
N ARG A 95 -5.06 -16.19 -8.13
CA ARG A 95 -5.43 -14.78 -7.96
C ARG A 95 -6.92 -14.60 -8.21
N ALA A 96 -7.56 -13.82 -7.34
CA ALA A 96 -8.99 -13.57 -7.46
C ALA A 96 -9.33 -12.89 -8.79
N ASP A 97 -10.36 -13.40 -9.47
CA ASP A 97 -10.90 -12.79 -10.67
C ASP A 97 -11.87 -11.64 -10.34
N LEU A 98 -12.30 -10.89 -11.36
CA LEU A 98 -13.21 -9.76 -11.15
C LEU A 98 -14.54 -10.20 -10.50
N LYS A 99 -15.04 -11.39 -10.82
CA LYS A 99 -16.32 -11.88 -10.27
C LYS A 99 -16.19 -12.13 -8.78
N GLN A 100 -15.09 -12.73 -8.34
CA GLN A 100 -14.77 -12.97 -6.94
C GLN A 100 -14.53 -11.65 -6.19
N LEU A 101 -13.83 -10.69 -6.80
CA LEU A 101 -13.57 -9.39 -6.18
C LEU A 101 -14.86 -8.57 -5.97
N MET A 102 -15.80 -8.58 -6.93
CA MET A 102 -17.06 -7.82 -6.83
C MET A 102 -17.98 -8.29 -5.69
N VAL A 103 -17.85 -9.54 -5.24
CA VAL A 103 -18.63 -10.10 -4.12
C VAL A 103 -17.83 -10.16 -2.81
N HIS A 104 -16.61 -9.62 -2.80
CA HIS A 104 -15.76 -9.61 -1.62
C HIS A 104 -16.34 -8.72 -0.52
N ALA A 105 -16.18 -9.11 0.75
CA ALA A 105 -16.71 -8.38 1.91
C ALA A 105 -16.30 -6.90 1.90
N PHE A 106 -15.01 -6.61 1.66
CA PHE A 106 -14.51 -5.23 1.53
C PHE A 106 -15.29 -4.39 0.51
N ILE A 107 -15.59 -4.93 -0.68
CA ILE A 107 -16.34 -4.22 -1.72
C ILE A 107 -17.79 -4.05 -1.32
N LYS A 108 -18.41 -5.08 -0.72
CA LYS A 108 -19.80 -5.00 -0.27
C LYS A 108 -20.02 -4.00 0.86
N THR A 109 -19.08 -3.93 1.80
CA THR A 109 -19.10 -2.91 2.84
C THR A 109 -18.90 -1.52 2.23
N SER A 110 -17.89 -1.35 1.36
CA SER A 110 -17.62 -0.06 0.71
C SER A 110 -18.77 0.42 -0.20
N GLU A 111 -19.51 -0.51 -0.82
CA GLU A 111 -20.68 -0.21 -1.65
C GLU A 111 -21.87 0.29 -0.83
N ALA A 112 -21.99 -0.16 0.42
CA ALA A 112 -23.04 0.26 1.35
C ALA A 112 -22.67 1.51 2.16
N GLU A 113 -21.39 1.91 2.14
CA GLU A 113 -20.91 3.10 2.85
C GLU A 113 -21.23 4.38 2.08
N GLU A 114 -21.94 5.29 2.74
CA GLU A 114 -22.21 6.64 2.22
C GLU A 114 -20.98 7.53 2.46
N VAL A 115 -20.08 7.56 1.47
CA VAL A 115 -18.86 8.39 1.52
C VAL A 115 -18.98 9.55 0.54
N ASP A 116 -18.84 10.78 1.06
CA ASP A 116 -18.74 11.97 0.21
C ASP A 116 -17.35 12.08 -0.43
N PHE A 117 -17.15 11.28 -1.48
CA PHE A 117 -15.89 11.24 -2.23
C PHE A 117 -15.55 12.58 -2.89
N ALA A 118 -16.57 13.30 -3.39
CA ALA A 118 -16.37 14.55 -4.11
C ALA A 118 -15.93 15.69 -3.19
N GLY A 119 -16.55 15.84 -2.02
CA GLY A 119 -16.11 16.82 -1.03
C GLY A 119 -14.73 16.47 -0.45
N TRP A 120 -14.45 15.19 -0.19
CA TRP A 120 -13.10 14.74 0.20
C TRP A 120 -12.05 15.13 -0.85
N LEU A 121 -12.33 14.87 -2.13
CA LEU A 121 -11.42 15.22 -3.22
C LEU A 121 -11.19 16.73 -3.26
N CYS A 122 -12.25 17.54 -3.32
CA CYS A 122 -12.11 19.00 -3.35
C CYS A 122 -11.33 19.55 -2.16
N SER A 123 -11.58 19.04 -0.95
CA SER A 123 -10.80 19.40 0.24
C SER A 123 -9.31 19.06 0.08
N THR A 124 -9.02 17.85 -0.43
CA THR A 124 -7.64 17.35 -0.61
C THR A 124 -6.84 18.17 -1.62
N ILE A 125 -7.47 18.64 -2.71
CA ILE A 125 -6.80 19.43 -3.76
C ILE A 125 -7.03 20.95 -3.63
N GLY A 126 -7.70 21.42 -2.58
CA GLY A 126 -7.91 22.84 -2.31
C GLY A 126 -8.93 23.54 -3.23
N LEU A 127 -9.93 22.80 -3.73
CA LEU A 127 -11.04 23.34 -4.52
C LEU A 127 -12.26 23.67 -3.64
N ASN A 128 -13.13 24.53 -4.16
CA ASN A 128 -14.44 24.79 -3.57
C ASN A 128 -15.31 23.51 -3.59
N GLN A 129 -16.18 23.37 -2.60
CA GLN A 129 -17.00 22.16 -2.45
C GLN A 129 -17.95 21.99 -3.64
N PRO A 130 -18.08 20.77 -4.19
CA PRO A 130 -18.99 20.48 -5.28
C PRO A 130 -20.43 20.37 -4.74
N GLY A 131 -21.41 20.86 -5.50
CA GLY A 131 -22.81 20.55 -5.24
C GLY A 131 -23.11 19.11 -5.65
N THR A 132 -22.83 18.13 -4.77
CA THR A 132 -23.13 16.71 -5.00
C THR A 132 -24.43 16.27 -4.32
N PRO A 133 -25.06 15.16 -4.77
CA PRO A 133 -26.25 14.59 -4.14
C PRO A 133 -26.04 14.20 -2.66
N THR A 134 -24.83 13.82 -2.27
CA THR A 134 -24.44 13.60 -0.86
C THR A 134 -24.55 14.86 0.01
N HIS A 135 -24.61 16.05 -0.60
CA HIS A 135 -24.72 17.35 0.05
C HIS A 135 -26.03 18.08 -0.24
N SER A 136 -27.07 17.41 -0.78
CA SER A 136 -28.39 18.03 -0.82
C SER A 136 -28.94 18.14 0.60
N VAL A 137 -28.60 19.24 1.27
CA VAL A 137 -29.25 19.74 2.48
C VAL A 137 -30.75 19.65 2.25
N GLY A 138 -31.42 18.87 3.11
CA GLY A 138 -32.86 18.80 3.13
C GLY A 138 -33.47 20.20 3.15
N ILE A 139 -34.34 20.45 2.17
CA ILE A 139 -35.42 21.43 2.24
C ILE A 139 -36.70 20.65 2.07
#